data_AF-A0A146K5P9-F1
#
_entry.id   AF-A0A146K5P9-F1
#
_cell.length_a   1.000
_cell.length_b   1.000
_cell.length_c   1.000
_cell.angle_alpha   90.00
_cell.angle_beta   90.00
_cell.angle_gamma   90.00
#
_symmetry.space_group_name_H-M   'P 1'
#
loop_
_entity.id
_entity.type
_entity.pdbx_description
1 polymer ?
#
loop_
_entity_poly.entity_id
_entity_poly.type
_entity_poly.pdbx_seq_one_letter_code
_entity_poly.pdbx_strand_id
1 'polypeptide(L)'
;GKYNDEIIWDVIGTGACAYKRKTTQPGVFLCACPFSVDGKCERSSCPLANSQYATIREEDKRLYLCTKVIERAHMPAELWEKTELPMEYEEAYKLVRSELKYWEPHHAERCLLRMRKLRESFIRIRRMKQQAKGRSKTIKKKQERREIIRQAKALKAAQIEKTVEKELIKQLEAGKYEGLNQFLTHKEKPVKTYEKVNHEMEYDTEVKQKIKE
;
A
#
# COMPACT_ATOMS: atom_id res chain seq x y z
N GLY A 1 18.44 -8.33 -40.20
CA GLY A 1 17.70 -7.80 -39.03
C GLY A 1 17.51 -8.85 -37.95
N LYS A 2 16.68 -9.88 -38.19
CA LYS A 2 16.23 -10.84 -37.15
C LYS A 2 17.32 -11.71 -36.51
N TYR A 3 18.40 -12.03 -37.23
CA TYR A 3 19.49 -12.88 -36.73
C TYR A 3 20.20 -12.31 -35.49
N ASN A 4 20.36 -10.98 -35.41
CA ASN A 4 20.97 -10.34 -34.23
C ASN A 4 20.06 -10.45 -32.99
N ASP A 5 18.74 -10.35 -33.17
CA ASP A 5 17.79 -10.35 -32.06
C ASP A 5 17.71 -11.72 -31.37
N GLU A 6 17.89 -12.82 -32.12
CA GLU A 6 17.95 -14.19 -31.58
C GLU A 6 19.20 -14.40 -30.71
N ILE A 7 20.37 -14.00 -31.19
CA ILE A 7 21.62 -14.10 -30.42
C ILE A 7 21.54 -13.26 -29.14
N ILE A 8 21.00 -12.05 -29.22
CA ILE A 8 20.81 -11.18 -28.04
C ILE A 8 19.90 -11.86 -27.02
N TRP A 9 18.83 -12.51 -27.48
CA TRP A 9 17.95 -13.25 -26.57
C TRP A 9 18.64 -14.46 -25.96
N ASP A 10 19.42 -15.23 -26.68
CA ASP A 10 20.08 -16.41 -26.13
C ASP A 10 21.05 -16.01 -25.01
N VAL A 11 21.78 -14.90 -25.20
CA VAL A 11 22.67 -14.32 -24.19
C VAL A 11 21.89 -13.80 -22.97
N ILE A 12 20.81 -13.03 -23.18
CA ILE A 12 20.07 -12.37 -22.08
C ILE A 12 19.09 -13.33 -21.39
N GLY A 13 18.54 -14.28 -22.13
CA GLY A 13 17.52 -15.23 -21.72
C GLY A 13 18.07 -16.31 -20.80
N THR A 14 19.22 -16.89 -21.17
CA THR A 14 19.95 -17.87 -20.33
C THR A 14 20.91 -17.19 -19.36
N GLY A 15 21.56 -16.10 -19.78
CA GLY A 15 22.50 -15.34 -18.98
C GLY A 15 21.87 -14.36 -18.00
N ALA A 16 22.66 -13.37 -17.60
CA ALA A 16 22.31 -12.39 -16.56
C ALA A 16 21.66 -11.13 -17.15
N CYS A 17 20.33 -11.11 -17.22
CA CYS A 17 19.56 -9.90 -17.54
C CYS A 17 19.32 -9.04 -16.28
N ALA A 18 19.76 -7.78 -16.30
CA ALA A 18 19.58 -6.84 -15.18
C ALA A 18 18.10 -6.59 -14.81
N TYR A 19 17.22 -6.62 -15.81
CA TYR A 19 15.78 -6.35 -15.65
C TYR A 19 14.95 -7.61 -15.36
N LYS A 20 15.54 -8.81 -15.48
CA LYS A 20 14.84 -10.07 -15.22
C LYS A 20 14.67 -10.26 -13.71
N ARG A 21 13.44 -10.58 -13.30
CA ARG A 21 13.07 -10.89 -11.91
C ARG A 21 12.48 -12.29 -11.87
N LYS A 22 12.97 -13.11 -10.94
CA LYS A 22 12.45 -14.45 -10.70
C LYS A 22 11.20 -14.35 -9.83
N THR A 23 10.16 -15.07 -10.19
CA THR A 23 8.92 -15.18 -9.40
C THR A 23 9.00 -16.41 -8.50
N THR A 24 8.13 -16.49 -7.49
CA THR A 24 7.96 -17.68 -6.63
C THR A 24 7.62 -18.93 -7.46
N GLN A 25 6.87 -18.76 -8.56
CA GLN A 25 6.53 -19.85 -9.46
C GLN A 25 7.71 -20.16 -10.40
N PRO A 26 8.14 -21.43 -10.50
CA PRO A 26 9.21 -21.83 -11.40
C PRO A 26 8.79 -21.60 -12.87
N GLY A 27 9.70 -21.08 -13.68
CA GLY A 27 9.47 -20.85 -15.12
C GLY A 27 8.81 -19.51 -15.48
N VAL A 28 8.24 -18.77 -14.52
CA VAL A 28 7.63 -17.45 -14.78
C VAL A 28 8.59 -16.32 -14.43
N PHE A 29 9.10 -15.63 -15.44
CA PHE A 29 10.00 -14.50 -15.28
C PHE A 29 9.31 -13.17 -15.61
N LEU A 30 9.54 -12.16 -14.79
CA LEU A 30 9.03 -10.81 -15.00
C LEU A 30 10.15 -9.88 -15.44
N CYS A 31 9.79 -8.87 -16.24
CA CYS A 31 10.69 -7.84 -16.71
C CYS A 31 10.38 -6.52 -15.99
N ALA A 32 11.38 -5.94 -15.34
CA ALA A 32 11.31 -4.62 -14.71
C ALA A 32 11.68 -3.48 -15.67
N CYS A 33 11.93 -3.76 -16.96
CA CYS A 33 12.28 -2.73 -17.93
C CYS A 33 11.14 -1.72 -18.09
N PRO A 34 11.39 -0.40 -18.03
CA PRO A 34 10.36 0.62 -18.21
C PRO A 34 9.65 0.55 -19.57
N PHE A 35 10.37 0.08 -20.58
CA PHE A 35 9.90 -0.06 -21.96
C PHE A 35 9.31 -1.44 -22.26
N SER A 36 8.85 -2.20 -21.26
CA SER A 36 8.14 -3.46 -21.48
C SER A 36 6.63 -3.23 -21.58
N VAL A 37 5.94 -3.82 -22.57
CA VAL A 37 4.48 -3.70 -22.71
C VAL A 37 3.74 -4.50 -21.65
N ASP A 38 4.04 -5.80 -21.56
CA ASP A 38 3.28 -6.75 -20.73
C ASP A 38 3.91 -7.00 -19.35
N GLY A 39 5.20 -6.71 -19.20
CA GLY A 39 5.96 -7.00 -17.96
C GLY A 39 6.44 -8.44 -17.85
N LYS A 40 6.20 -9.28 -18.87
CA LYS A 40 6.72 -10.65 -18.96
C LYS A 40 8.11 -10.66 -19.57
N CYS A 41 8.97 -11.55 -19.08
CA CYS A 41 10.30 -11.76 -19.64
C CYS A 41 10.31 -12.98 -20.57
N GLU A 42 9.81 -12.78 -21.78
CA GLU A 42 9.76 -13.76 -22.87
C GLU A 42 10.44 -13.20 -24.13
N ARG A 43 10.82 -14.07 -25.08
CA ARG A 43 11.51 -13.69 -26.33
C ARG A 43 10.77 -12.60 -27.10
N SER A 44 9.45 -12.75 -27.24
CA SER A 44 8.58 -11.83 -27.96
C SER A 44 8.33 -10.54 -27.18
N SER A 45 8.37 -10.61 -25.84
CA SER A 45 7.98 -9.51 -24.97
C SER A 45 9.16 -8.59 -24.59
N CYS A 46 10.40 -9.02 -24.78
CA CYS A 46 11.58 -8.27 -24.32
C CYS A 46 11.92 -7.07 -25.23
N PRO A 47 11.98 -5.83 -24.71
CA PRO A 47 12.34 -4.64 -25.49
C PRO A 47 13.84 -4.54 -25.80
N LEU A 48 14.69 -5.23 -25.04
CA LEU A 48 16.14 -5.25 -25.28
C LEU A 48 16.50 -6.19 -26.43
N ALA A 49 15.89 -7.38 -26.46
CA ALA A 49 16.16 -8.38 -27.47
C ALA A 49 15.54 -8.04 -28.83
N ASN A 50 14.38 -7.38 -28.84
CA ASN A 50 13.71 -7.00 -30.09
C ASN A 50 14.20 -5.63 -30.58
N SER A 51 14.70 -5.59 -31.81
CA SER A 51 15.15 -4.36 -32.47
C SER A 51 13.98 -3.47 -32.89
N GLN A 52 12.90 -4.05 -33.40
CA GLN A 52 11.63 -3.38 -33.68
C GLN A 52 10.67 -3.59 -32.51
N TYR A 53 10.30 -2.52 -31.82
CA TYR A 53 9.42 -2.61 -30.65
C TYR A 53 8.64 -1.32 -30.47
N ALA A 54 7.50 -1.40 -29.77
CA ALA A 54 6.70 -0.23 -29.44
C ALA A 54 6.10 -0.40 -28.05
N THR A 55 6.00 0.68 -27.29
CA THR A 55 5.36 0.71 -25.97
C THR A 55 4.61 2.00 -25.74
N ILE A 56 3.69 1.98 -24.79
CA ILE A 56 3.07 3.20 -24.30
C ILE A 56 3.59 3.47 -22.90
N ARG A 57 4.04 4.70 -22.67
CA ARG A 57 4.64 5.12 -21.41
C ARG A 57 3.97 6.38 -20.91
N GLU A 58 3.83 6.46 -19.59
CA GLU A 58 3.47 7.70 -18.92
C GLU A 58 4.73 8.52 -18.64
N GLU A 59 4.72 9.78 -19.05
CA GLU A 59 5.67 10.81 -18.61
C GLU A 59 4.86 12.06 -18.25
N ASP A 60 5.10 12.66 -17.09
CA ASP A 60 4.43 13.88 -16.61
C ASP A 60 2.89 13.90 -16.76
N LYS A 61 2.23 12.76 -16.45
CA LYS A 61 0.78 12.52 -16.54
C LYS A 61 0.21 12.52 -17.97
N ARG A 62 1.07 12.55 -18.99
CA ARG A 62 0.71 12.38 -20.40
C ARG A 62 1.17 11.03 -20.88
N LEU A 63 0.52 10.52 -21.92
CA LEU A 63 0.87 9.23 -22.52
C LEU A 63 1.67 9.48 -23.79
N TYR A 64 2.73 8.70 -23.96
CA TYR A 64 3.58 8.73 -25.14
C TYR A 64 3.65 7.34 -25.76
N LEU A 65 3.54 7.27 -27.08
CA LEU A 65 3.91 6.10 -27.85
C LEU A 65 5.42 6.15 -28.07
N CYS A 66 6.13 5.20 -27.48
CA CYS A 66 7.57 5.04 -27.62
C CYS A 66 7.86 3.94 -28.66
N THR A 67 8.40 4.30 -29.82
CA THR A 67 8.77 3.37 -30.89
C THR A 67 10.28 3.19 -30.96
N LYS A 68 10.69 1.95 -31.21
CA LYS A 68 12.08 1.53 -31.41
C LYS A 68 12.17 0.90 -32.79
N VAL A 69 13.08 1.41 -33.62
CA VAL A 69 13.29 1.00 -35.01
C VAL A 69 14.74 0.54 -35.19
N ILE A 70 14.95 -0.41 -36.11
CA ILE A 70 16.25 -1.04 -36.33
C ILE A 70 17.32 -0.07 -36.82
N GLU A 71 16.91 0.98 -37.55
CA GLU A 71 17.79 1.97 -38.15
C GLU A 71 18.57 2.75 -37.09
N ARG A 72 17.95 3.03 -35.93
CA ARG A 72 18.55 3.79 -34.82
C ARG A 72 19.31 2.93 -33.81
N ALA A 73 19.48 1.63 -34.06
CA ALA A 73 20.18 0.73 -33.14
C ALA A 73 21.63 1.16 -32.84
N HIS A 74 22.28 1.86 -33.79
CA HIS A 74 23.63 2.39 -33.64
C HIS A 74 23.71 3.67 -32.80
N MET A 75 22.57 4.31 -32.48
CA MET A 75 22.48 5.54 -31.69
C MET A 75 21.64 5.30 -30.43
N PRO A 76 22.25 4.82 -29.33
CA PRO A 76 21.53 4.50 -28.10
C PRO A 76 20.79 5.69 -27.47
N ALA A 77 21.31 6.91 -27.64
CA ALA A 77 20.70 8.13 -27.11
C ALA A 77 19.35 8.44 -27.77
N GLU A 78 19.20 8.13 -29.06
CA GLU A 78 18.01 8.41 -29.87
C GLU A 78 17.25 7.13 -30.23
N LEU A 79 17.53 6.03 -29.54
CA LEU A 79 16.97 4.71 -29.84
C LEU A 79 15.44 4.67 -29.82
N TRP A 80 14.84 5.48 -28.93
CA TRP A 80 13.40 5.57 -28.74
C TRP A 80 12.87 6.90 -29.27
N GLU A 81 11.95 6.84 -30.21
CA GLU A 81 11.16 8.00 -30.61
C GLU A 81 9.90 8.06 -29.77
N LYS A 82 9.51 9.27 -29.39
CA LYS A 82 8.37 9.52 -28.52
C LYS A 82 7.36 10.38 -29.25
N THR A 83 6.17 9.84 -29.45
CA THR A 83 5.02 10.56 -30.01
C THR A 83 4.01 10.80 -28.90
N GLU A 84 3.63 12.06 -28.66
CA GLU A 84 2.61 12.39 -27.65
C GLU A 84 1.24 11.88 -28.11
N LEU A 85 0.51 11.21 -27.21
CA LEU A 85 -0.84 10.75 -27.47
C LEU A 85 -1.86 11.80 -27.03
N PRO A 86 -2.92 12.05 -27.83
CA PRO A 86 -3.96 13.00 -27.48
C PRO A 86 -4.74 12.54 -26.25
N MET A 87 -5.41 13.51 -25.62
CA MET A 87 -6.21 13.27 -24.42
C MET A 87 -7.49 12.48 -24.72
N GLU A 88 -8.08 12.64 -25.91
CA GLU A 88 -9.25 11.87 -26.31
C GLU A 88 -8.88 10.42 -26.63
N TYR A 89 -9.70 9.45 -26.18
CA TYR A 89 -9.36 8.03 -26.34
C TYR A 89 -9.43 7.59 -27.79
N GLU A 90 -10.47 8.01 -28.51
CA GLU A 90 -10.70 7.59 -29.89
C GLU A 90 -9.62 8.11 -30.83
N GLU A 91 -9.20 9.35 -30.64
CA GLU A 91 -8.11 9.96 -31.39
C GLU A 91 -6.79 9.25 -31.10
N ALA A 92 -6.48 8.99 -29.83
CA ALA A 92 -5.26 8.27 -29.45
C ALA A 92 -5.26 6.84 -29.98
N TYR A 93 -6.42 6.17 -29.98
CA TYR A 93 -6.57 4.83 -30.53
C TYR A 93 -6.31 4.80 -32.04
N LYS A 94 -6.88 5.75 -32.79
CA LYS A 94 -6.65 5.90 -34.24
C LYS A 94 -5.17 6.19 -34.53
N LEU A 95 -4.56 7.10 -33.77
CA LEU A 95 -3.14 7.45 -33.91
C LEU A 95 -2.23 6.23 -33.64
N VAL A 96 -2.43 5.51 -32.54
CA VAL A 96 -1.62 4.31 -32.24
C VAL A 96 -1.81 3.25 -33.33
N ARG A 97 -3.01 3.09 -33.88
CA ARG A 97 -3.29 2.12 -34.94
C ARG A 97 -2.69 2.53 -36.29
N SER A 98 -2.65 3.83 -36.61
CA SER A 98 -2.04 4.34 -37.83
C SER A 98 -0.54 4.25 -37.79
N GLU A 99 0.06 4.64 -36.66
CA GLU A 99 1.48 4.45 -36.40
C GLU A 99 1.78 2.95 -36.50
N LEU A 100 1.16 2.11 -35.66
CA LEU A 100 1.48 0.67 -35.59
C LEU A 100 0.95 -0.20 -36.76
N LYS A 101 0.67 0.37 -37.92
CA LYS A 101 0.05 -0.34 -39.06
C LYS A 101 0.91 -1.47 -39.62
N TYR A 102 2.23 -1.28 -39.68
CA TYR A 102 3.18 -2.24 -40.26
C TYR A 102 3.85 -3.15 -39.23
N TRP A 103 3.47 -3.04 -37.96
CA TRP A 103 3.95 -3.91 -36.90
C TRP A 103 3.12 -5.21 -36.82
N GLU A 104 3.62 -6.18 -36.05
CA GLU A 104 2.87 -7.40 -35.80
C GLU A 104 1.53 -7.09 -35.10
N PRO A 105 0.39 -7.65 -35.57
CA PRO A 105 -0.93 -7.32 -35.05
C PRO A 105 -1.06 -7.50 -33.54
N HIS A 106 -0.52 -8.61 -33.01
CA HIS A 106 -0.56 -8.90 -31.57
C HIS A 106 0.25 -7.91 -30.74
N HIS A 107 1.37 -7.41 -31.26
CA HIS A 107 2.17 -6.40 -30.57
C HIS A 107 1.43 -5.06 -30.49
N ALA A 108 0.79 -4.67 -31.60
CA ALA A 108 -0.05 -3.47 -31.64
C ALA A 108 -1.24 -3.58 -30.67
N GLU A 109 -1.90 -4.74 -30.60
CA GLU A 109 -3.00 -5.01 -29.66
C GLU A 109 -2.55 -4.90 -28.19
N ARG A 110 -1.39 -5.47 -27.84
CA ARG A 110 -0.81 -5.34 -26.50
C ARG A 110 -0.54 -3.88 -26.14
N CYS A 111 -0.02 -3.08 -27.08
CA CYS A 111 0.16 -1.64 -26.88
C CYS A 111 -1.18 -0.95 -26.59
N LEU A 112 -2.22 -1.23 -27.37
CA LEU A 112 -3.56 -0.67 -27.15
C LEU A 112 -4.16 -1.09 -25.79
N LEU A 113 -3.97 -2.34 -25.39
CA LEU A 113 -4.38 -2.83 -24.07
C LEU A 113 -3.64 -2.09 -22.94
N ARG A 114 -2.33 -1.88 -23.10
CA ARG A 114 -1.54 -1.08 -22.16
C ARG A 114 -2.02 0.37 -22.09
N MET A 115 -2.35 0.99 -23.22
CA MET A 115 -2.96 2.33 -23.27
C MET A 115 -4.20 2.41 -22.40
N ARG A 116 -5.11 1.45 -22.60
CA ARG A 116 -6.37 1.35 -21.87
C ARG A 116 -6.11 1.20 -20.37
N LYS A 117 -5.20 0.31 -19.99
CA LYS A 117 -4.84 0.07 -18.57
C LYS A 117 -4.21 1.29 -17.91
N LEU A 118 -3.33 2.01 -18.59
CA LEU A 118 -2.76 3.26 -18.06
C LEU A 118 -3.84 4.32 -17.87
N ARG A 119 -4.75 4.50 -18.83
CA ARG A 119 -5.88 5.43 -18.70
C ARG A 119 -6.83 5.04 -17.56
N GLU A 120 -7.18 3.76 -17.44
CA GLU A 120 -7.95 3.23 -16.30
C GLU A 120 -7.25 3.53 -14.97
N SER A 121 -5.93 3.39 -14.92
CA SER A 121 -5.13 3.71 -13.73
C SER A 121 -5.19 5.20 -13.38
N PHE A 122 -5.19 6.11 -14.37
CA PHE A 122 -5.35 7.55 -14.14
C PHE A 122 -6.70 7.88 -13.53
N ILE A 123 -7.77 7.27 -14.05
CA ILE A 123 -9.12 7.44 -13.50
C ILE A 123 -9.13 6.94 -12.05
N ARG A 124 -8.53 5.79 -11.76
CA ARG A 124 -8.43 5.24 -10.41
C ARG A 124 -7.65 6.16 -9.47
N ILE A 125 -6.50 6.70 -9.91
CA ILE A 125 -5.69 7.63 -9.12
C ILE A 125 -6.49 8.90 -8.81
N ARG A 126 -7.22 9.46 -9.80
CA ARG A 126 -8.07 10.64 -9.59
C ARG A 126 -9.17 10.38 -8.57
N ARG A 127 -9.88 9.26 -8.69
CA ARG A 127 -10.89 8.83 -7.71
C ARG A 127 -10.30 8.64 -6.31
N MET A 128 -9.13 8.01 -6.21
CA MET A 128 -8.44 7.82 -4.92
C MET A 128 -7.96 9.13 -4.28
N LYS A 129 -7.60 10.14 -5.08
CA LYS A 129 -7.22 11.47 -4.59
C LYS A 129 -8.42 12.28 -4.08
N GLN A 130 -9.59 12.09 -4.68
CA GLN A 130 -10.84 12.73 -4.24
C GLN A 130 -11.39 12.12 -2.94
N GLN A 131 -11.14 10.83 -2.71
CA GLN A 131 -11.53 10.18 -1.47
C GLN A 131 -10.65 10.68 -0.30
N ALA A 132 -11.28 11.25 0.74
CA ALA A 132 -10.62 11.59 1.98
C ALA A 132 -10.20 10.31 2.72
N LYS A 133 -8.96 9.87 2.52
CA LYS A 133 -8.39 8.73 3.25
C LYS A 133 -7.74 9.24 4.54
N GLY A 134 -8.03 8.57 5.65
CA GLY A 134 -7.24 8.71 6.86
C GLY A 134 -5.78 8.35 6.59
N ARG A 135 -4.83 9.15 7.11
CA ARG A 135 -3.40 8.83 6.99
C ARG A 135 -3.14 7.56 7.79
N SER A 136 -2.61 6.52 7.13
CA SER A 136 -2.07 5.36 7.85
C SER A 136 -0.89 5.84 8.68
N LYS A 137 -1.05 5.81 10.01
CA LYS A 137 0.02 6.16 10.94
C LYS A 137 0.74 4.89 11.32
N THR A 138 2.06 4.88 11.16
CA THR A 138 2.88 3.78 11.68
C THR A 138 2.89 3.85 13.19
N ILE A 139 2.34 2.84 13.86
CA ILE A 139 2.38 2.72 15.31
C ILE A 139 3.78 2.22 15.70
N LYS A 140 4.49 3.00 16.53
CA LYS A 140 5.78 2.59 17.08
C LYS A 140 5.53 1.68 18.28
N LYS A 141 5.70 0.35 18.14
CA LYS A 141 5.49 -0.64 19.22
C LYS A 141 6.17 -0.27 20.55
N LYS A 142 7.38 0.33 20.50
CA LYS A 142 8.10 0.78 21.71
C LYS A 142 7.39 1.93 22.42
N GLN A 143 6.76 2.82 21.68
CA GLN A 143 6.00 3.94 22.23
C GLN A 143 4.71 3.44 22.88
N GLU A 144 4.00 2.54 22.19
CA GLU A 144 2.80 1.88 22.70
C GLU A 144 3.06 1.16 24.03
N ARG A 145 4.11 0.34 24.12
CA ARG A 145 4.52 -0.30 25.38
C ARG A 145 4.79 0.71 26.50
N ARG A 146 5.43 1.84 26.19
CA ARG A 146 5.71 2.90 27.18
C ARG A 146 4.45 3.65 27.60
N GLU A 147 3.48 3.82 26.70
CA GLU A 147 2.20 4.45 26.98
C GLU A 147 1.34 3.54 27.85
N ILE A 148 1.27 2.24 27.58
CA ILE A 148 0.56 1.25 28.42
C ILE A 148 1.10 1.25 29.84
N ILE A 149 2.43 1.19 30.00
CA ILE A 149 3.05 1.21 31.34
C ILE A 149 2.78 2.55 32.05
N ARG A 150 2.84 3.68 31.33
CA ARG A 150 2.53 5.00 31.92
C ARG A 150 1.07 5.11 32.32
N GLN A 151 0.15 4.60 31.50
CA GLN A 151 -1.28 4.56 31.79
C GLN A 151 -1.57 3.71 33.03
N ALA A 152 -0.98 2.51 33.14
CA ALA A 152 -1.14 1.66 34.31
C ALA A 152 -0.62 2.33 35.60
N LYS A 153 0.54 3.00 35.52
CA LYS A 153 1.09 3.78 36.66
C LYS A 153 0.21 4.97 37.03
N ALA A 154 -0.31 5.70 36.04
CA ALA A 154 -1.20 6.84 36.26
C ALA A 154 -2.53 6.41 36.91
N LEU A 155 -3.12 5.29 36.47
CA LEU A 155 -4.34 4.73 37.04
C LEU A 155 -4.13 4.40 38.53
N LYS A 156 -3.05 3.67 38.85
CA LYS A 156 -2.69 3.35 40.25
C LYS A 156 -2.49 4.60 41.11
N ALA A 157 -1.84 5.64 40.56
CA ALA A 157 -1.60 6.88 41.29
C ALA A 157 -2.88 7.72 41.51
N ALA A 158 -3.81 7.72 40.57
CA ALA A 158 -5.01 8.56 40.62
C ALA A 158 -6.05 8.12 41.67
N GLN A 159 -6.04 6.85 42.12
CA GLN A 159 -6.98 6.28 43.12
C GLN A 159 -8.42 6.78 42.94
N ILE A 160 -8.95 6.67 41.72
CA ILE A 160 -10.20 7.32 41.30
C ILE A 160 -11.37 6.97 42.23
N GLU A 161 -11.49 5.70 42.64
CA GLU A 161 -12.56 5.22 43.55
C GLU A 161 -12.66 6.01 44.85
N LYS A 162 -11.53 6.23 45.54
CA LYS A 162 -11.50 6.98 46.80
C LYS A 162 -11.79 8.46 46.61
N THR A 163 -11.48 8.98 45.42
CA THR A 163 -11.71 10.38 45.09
C THR A 163 -13.20 10.59 44.84
N VAL A 164 -13.82 9.67 44.10
CA VAL A 164 -15.27 9.60 43.87
C VAL A 164 -16.03 9.38 45.18
N GLU A 165 -15.60 8.46 46.06
CA GLU A 165 -16.23 8.23 47.36
C GLU A 165 -16.26 9.51 48.20
N LYS A 166 -15.14 10.23 48.28
CA LYS A 166 -15.05 11.51 48.99
C LYS A 166 -15.97 12.57 48.39
N GLU A 167 -16.10 12.62 47.07
CA GLU A 167 -17.02 13.54 46.42
C GLU A 167 -18.49 13.18 46.69
N LEU A 168 -18.84 11.90 46.64
CA LEU A 168 -20.19 11.41 46.95
C LEU A 168 -20.58 11.72 48.38
N ILE A 169 -19.69 11.49 49.35
CA ILE A 169 -19.91 11.84 50.76
C ILE A 169 -20.13 13.35 50.89
N LYS A 170 -19.27 14.18 50.27
CA LYS A 170 -19.44 15.64 50.28
C LYS A 170 -20.76 16.09 49.65
N GLN A 171 -21.23 15.44 48.59
CA GLN A 171 -22.51 15.76 47.97
C GLN A 171 -23.70 15.33 48.83
N LEU A 172 -23.61 14.18 49.51
CA LEU A 172 -24.60 13.73 50.48
C LEU A 172 -24.68 14.69 51.67
N GLU A 173 -23.53 15.10 52.22
CA GLU A 173 -23.43 16.12 53.28
C GLU A 173 -23.97 17.48 52.84
N ALA A 174 -23.76 17.86 51.58
CA ALA A 174 -24.31 19.07 50.97
C ALA A 174 -25.82 18.98 50.69
N GLY A 175 -26.50 17.88 51.04
CA GLY A 175 -27.94 17.74 50.93
C GLY A 175 -28.47 17.57 49.50
N LYS A 176 -27.60 17.25 48.53
CA LYS A 176 -27.98 17.16 47.11
C LYS A 176 -28.96 16.02 46.78
N TYR A 177 -29.10 15.06 47.69
CA TYR A 177 -29.96 13.89 47.53
C TYR A 177 -30.97 13.81 48.69
N GLU A 178 -32.04 14.61 48.62
CA GLU A 178 -33.15 14.56 49.57
C GLU A 178 -33.92 13.23 49.44
N GLY A 179 -34.09 12.49 50.55
CA GLY A 179 -34.85 11.22 50.61
C GLY A 179 -34.03 9.93 50.74
N LEU A 180 -32.72 9.95 50.48
CA LEU A 180 -31.86 8.74 50.62
C LEU A 180 -31.48 8.42 52.08
N ASN A 181 -31.56 9.40 52.99
CA ASN A 181 -31.23 9.22 54.41
C ASN A 181 -32.13 8.20 55.12
N GLN A 182 -33.30 7.87 54.55
CA GLN A 182 -34.24 6.92 55.12
C GLN A 182 -33.75 5.46 55.01
N PHE A 183 -32.83 5.16 54.08
CA PHE A 183 -32.25 3.82 53.88
C PHE A 183 -31.03 3.53 54.77
N LEU A 184 -30.47 4.53 55.46
CA LEU A 184 -29.25 4.41 56.28
C LEU A 184 -29.50 3.99 57.74
N THR A 185 -30.74 3.76 58.14
CA THR A 185 -31.12 3.39 59.52
C THR A 185 -30.82 1.92 59.87
N HIS A 186 -30.60 1.06 58.87
CA HIS A 186 -30.10 -0.30 59.08
C HIS A 186 -28.57 -0.30 59.13
N LYS A 187 -27.99 -0.03 60.30
CA LYS A 187 -26.58 -0.31 60.58
C LYS A 187 -26.36 -1.82 60.74
N GLU A 188 -26.41 -2.56 59.64
CA GLU A 188 -25.79 -3.88 59.63
C GLU A 188 -24.28 -3.71 59.80
N LYS A 189 -23.69 -4.49 60.73
CA LYS A 189 -22.25 -4.49 60.98
C LYS A 189 -21.53 -4.72 59.64
N PRO A 190 -20.42 -4.01 59.34
CA PRO A 190 -19.70 -4.23 58.10
C PRO A 190 -19.26 -5.70 58.06
N VAL A 191 -19.88 -6.47 57.15
CA VAL A 191 -19.50 -7.86 56.91
C VAL A 191 -18.05 -7.82 56.43
N LYS A 192 -17.13 -8.28 57.28
CA LYS A 192 -15.72 -8.48 56.93
C LYS A 192 -15.61 -9.68 56.00
N THR A 193 -15.98 -9.52 54.74
CA THR A 193 -15.51 -10.39 53.66
C THR A 193 -15.39 -9.57 52.40
N TYR A 194 -14.33 -8.78 52.36
CA TYR A 194 -13.58 -8.65 51.13
C TYR A 194 -12.38 -9.56 51.37
N GLU A 195 -12.42 -10.79 50.85
CA GLU A 195 -11.17 -11.36 50.40
C GLU A 195 -10.56 -10.25 49.54
N LYS A 196 -9.44 -9.67 49.99
CA LYS A 196 -8.59 -8.91 49.10
C LYS A 196 -8.06 -9.95 48.11
N VAL A 197 -8.90 -10.34 47.16
CA VAL A 197 -8.43 -10.85 45.89
C VAL A 197 -7.43 -9.79 45.48
N ASN A 198 -6.16 -10.19 45.36
CA ASN A 198 -5.06 -9.30 45.06
C ASN A 198 -5.26 -8.80 43.62
N HIS A 199 -6.24 -7.92 43.44
CA HIS A 199 -6.64 -7.34 42.16
C HIS A 199 -5.46 -6.57 41.56
N GLU A 200 -4.54 -6.11 42.42
CA GLU A 200 -3.26 -5.51 42.05
C GLU A 200 -2.26 -6.50 41.42
N MET A 201 -2.22 -7.77 41.88
CA MET A 201 -1.35 -8.79 41.31
C MET A 201 -1.91 -9.31 39.98
N GLU A 202 -3.23 -9.49 39.87
CA GLU A 202 -3.90 -9.88 38.61
C GLU A 202 -3.69 -8.83 37.51
N TYR A 203 -3.86 -7.54 37.83
CA TYR A 203 -3.63 -6.47 36.85
C TYR A 203 -2.18 -6.38 36.36
N ASP A 204 -1.20 -6.56 37.25
CA ASP A 204 0.20 -6.56 36.86
C ASP A 204 0.58 -7.80 36.03
N THR A 205 -0.07 -8.95 36.25
CA THR A 205 0.08 -10.13 35.38
C THR A 205 -0.56 -9.91 34.01
N GLU A 206 -1.75 -9.32 33.94
CA GLU A 206 -2.44 -9.03 32.68
C GLU A 206 -1.70 -8.00 31.83
N VAL A 207 -1.17 -6.93 32.45
CA VAL A 207 -0.35 -5.93 31.73
C VAL A 207 0.96 -6.56 31.24
N LYS A 208 1.59 -7.44 32.02
CA LYS A 208 2.79 -8.18 31.59
C LYS A 208 2.50 -9.17 30.46
N GLN A 209 1.32 -9.79 30.45
CA GLN A 209 0.86 -10.67 29.36
C GLN A 209 0.61 -9.85 28.08
N LYS A 210 -0.11 -8.72 28.17
CA LYS A 210 -0.35 -7.80 27.04
C LYS A 210 0.91 -7.16 26.44
N ILE A 211 2.00 -7.06 27.21
CA ILE A 211 3.30 -6.54 26.73
C ILE A 211 4.13 -7.63 26.00
N LYS A 212 3.90 -8.91 26.35
CA LYS A 212 4.61 -10.05 25.77
C LYS A 212 4.06 -10.45 24.40
N GLU A 213 2.76 -10.28 24.18
CA GLU A 213 2.10 -10.33 22.87
C GLU A 213 2.52 -9.14 21.97
#